data_AF-A0A0A9DQR4-F1
#
_entry.id   AF-A0A0A9DQR4-F1
#
_cell.length_a   1.000
_cell.length_b   1.000
_cell.length_c   1.000
_cell.angle_alpha   90.00
_cell.angle_beta   90.00
_cell.angle_gamma   90.00
#
_symmetry.space_group_name_H-M   'P 1'
#
loop_
_entity.id
_entity.type
_entity.pdbx_description
1 polymer ?
#
loop_
_entity_poly.entity_id
_entity_poly.type
_entity_poly.pdbx_seq_one_letter_code
_entity_poly.pdbx_strand_id
1 'polypeptide(L)'
;MVQAGACLAFAKVLKEGPMKVQAMVAWAVSELAANHPKCQDAFAQHNVIRLLVGHLAFETVQEHSKYAVTSKMSIHAVVMDKKNSTGAAAHPDLLDAGEHTVMRYPNGNVSHSKSEMHSLVQSTMAAKSNGGSAKHIAGNGAVVASKQHNASLSGTSTRGREFEDPETKACMKANAAKALWQLARGNAAICKSITESRALLCFAVLLEKGEGDVQYNSAMALMEICCVAEQNSDLRRSAFKPTSPAARAVVDQLLRVVEKAEYDDLLISCIISLGCLSRTFRATETRIIGPLVKLLDEREADVSREAAISLTKFACTDNYLHVDHSKAIIDAGGAKHLVQLVYFSEQVVQIAALTLVCYIAHNVPDSEELAQAGILTVLEWASKQAYMMQDPVIENLLPEAKIRLELYQSRGAKGYH
;
A
#
# COMPACT_ATOMS: atom_id res chain seq x y z
N MET A 1 11.76 21.91 25.57
CA MET A 1 11.09 21.39 26.78
C MET A 1 9.57 21.29 26.61
N VAL A 2 8.82 22.40 26.50
CA VAL A 2 7.33 22.39 26.50
C VAL A 2 6.72 21.37 25.52
N GLN A 3 7.19 21.35 24.26
CA GLN A 3 6.71 20.40 23.24
C GLN A 3 6.85 18.92 23.66
N ALA A 4 7.98 18.52 24.25
CA ALA A 4 8.20 17.13 24.69
C ALA A 4 7.26 16.74 25.85
N GLY A 5 7.01 17.66 26.78
CA GLY A 5 6.04 17.45 27.86
C GLY A 5 4.61 17.27 27.33
N ALA A 6 4.20 18.10 26.36
CA ALA A 6 2.91 17.98 25.70
C ALA A 6 2.76 16.68 24.90
N CYS A 7 3.79 16.30 24.12
CA CYS A 7 3.79 15.04 23.36
C CYS A 7 3.68 13.81 24.27
N LEU A 8 4.38 13.79 25.40
CA LEU A 8 4.29 12.71 26.39
C LEU A 8 2.90 12.66 27.06
N ALA A 9 2.31 13.81 27.38
CA ALA A 9 0.94 13.88 27.90
C ALA A 9 -0.08 13.35 26.90
N PHE A 10 0.02 13.73 25.62
CA PHE A 10 -0.86 13.26 24.56
C PHE A 10 -0.71 11.76 24.32
N ALA A 11 0.52 11.23 24.32
CA ALA A 11 0.78 9.79 24.25
C ALA A 11 0.15 9.03 25.43
N LYS A 12 0.18 9.59 26.65
CA LYS A 12 -0.50 8.99 27.81
C LYS A 12 -2.02 8.97 27.62
N VAL A 13 -2.63 10.08 27.22
CA VAL A 13 -4.09 10.16 27.03
C VAL A 13 -4.55 9.23 25.89
N LEU A 14 -3.83 9.20 24.75
CA LEU A 14 -4.09 8.26 23.64
C LEU A 14 -4.00 6.78 24.05
N LYS A 15 -3.26 6.45 25.11
CA LYS A 15 -3.15 5.09 25.64
C LYS A 15 -4.24 4.77 26.69
N GLU A 16 -4.52 5.70 27.59
CA GLU A 16 -5.21 5.44 28.88
C GLU A 16 -6.55 6.17 29.07
N GLY A 17 -6.86 7.19 28.26
CA GLY A 17 -8.11 7.96 28.38
C GLY A 17 -9.37 7.25 27.84
N PRO A 18 -10.59 7.79 28.08
CA PRO A 18 -11.82 7.37 27.40
C PRO A 18 -11.76 7.63 25.89
N MET A 19 -12.47 6.87 25.06
CA MET A 19 -12.32 6.96 23.59
C MET A 19 -12.66 8.36 23.06
N LYS A 20 -13.69 9.03 23.62
CA LYS A 20 -14.05 10.42 23.30
C LYS A 20 -12.90 11.41 23.54
N VAL A 21 -12.10 11.20 24.60
CA VAL A 21 -10.91 12.04 24.88
C VAL A 21 -9.73 11.65 23.99
N GLN A 22 -9.57 10.36 23.68
CA GLN A 22 -8.56 9.87 22.73
C GLN A 22 -8.77 10.44 21.32
N ALA A 23 -10.02 10.54 20.86
CA ALA A 23 -10.38 11.15 19.58
C ALA A 23 -10.01 12.65 19.55
N MET A 24 -10.35 13.42 20.58
CA MET A 24 -9.99 14.84 20.67
C MET A 24 -8.46 15.08 20.75
N VAL A 25 -7.70 14.17 21.37
CA VAL A 25 -6.23 14.26 21.37
C VAL A 25 -5.65 13.87 20.01
N ALA A 26 -6.22 12.88 19.29
CA ALA A 26 -5.82 12.58 17.92
C ALA A 26 -6.09 13.79 16.99
N TRP A 27 -7.26 14.44 17.12
CA TRP A 27 -7.57 15.69 16.42
C TRP A 27 -6.51 16.77 16.71
N ALA A 28 -6.22 17.05 18.00
CA ALA A 28 -5.23 18.05 18.39
C ALA A 28 -3.80 17.74 17.90
N VAL A 29 -3.43 16.45 17.82
CA VAL A 29 -2.18 16.01 17.18
C VAL A 29 -2.18 16.34 15.68
N SER A 30 -3.31 16.14 14.98
CA SER A 30 -3.44 16.47 13.57
C SER A 30 -3.30 17.98 13.30
N GLU A 31 -3.93 18.83 14.12
CA GLU A 31 -3.85 20.28 13.99
C GLU A 31 -2.44 20.81 14.28
N LEU A 32 -1.75 20.27 15.29
CA LEU A 32 -0.36 20.65 15.57
C LEU A 32 0.60 20.19 14.47
N ALA A 33 0.40 18.99 13.92
CA ALA A 33 1.21 18.47 12.81
C ALA A 33 1.03 19.32 11.54
N ALA A 34 -0.21 19.69 11.21
CA ALA A 34 -0.54 20.54 10.07
C ALA A 34 0.05 21.96 10.19
N ASN A 35 -0.12 22.61 11.34
CA ASN A 35 0.32 24.00 11.55
C ASN A 35 1.81 24.11 11.88
N HIS A 36 2.42 23.08 12.48
CA HIS A 36 3.80 23.10 12.95
C HIS A 36 4.54 21.79 12.61
N PRO A 37 4.95 21.55 11.34
CA PRO A 37 5.60 20.29 10.92
C PRO A 37 6.79 19.84 11.78
N LYS A 38 7.52 20.78 12.39
CA LYS A 38 8.62 20.50 13.35
C LYS A 38 8.19 19.71 14.61
N CYS A 39 6.89 19.54 14.89
CA CYS A 39 6.40 18.69 15.98
C CYS A 39 6.19 17.22 15.58
N GLN A 40 6.18 16.90 14.29
CA GLN A 40 6.01 15.53 13.77
C GLN A 40 7.00 14.56 14.42
N ASP A 41 8.29 14.90 14.40
CA ASP A 41 9.36 14.06 14.97
C ASP A 41 9.26 13.89 16.49
N ALA A 42 8.75 14.90 17.20
CA ALA A 42 8.51 14.80 18.64
C ALA A 42 7.37 13.82 18.94
N PHE A 43 6.28 13.86 18.17
CA PHE A 43 5.20 12.87 18.27
C PHE A 43 5.67 11.45 17.91
N ALA A 44 6.56 11.31 16.91
CA ALA A 44 7.17 10.03 16.56
C ALA A 44 8.01 9.46 17.72
N GLN A 45 8.92 10.26 18.29
CA GLN A 45 9.74 9.88 19.46
C GLN A 45 8.88 9.45 20.66
N HIS A 46 7.75 10.13 20.89
CA HIS A 46 6.82 9.81 21.98
C HIS A 46 5.78 8.72 21.64
N ASN A 47 6.07 7.82 20.70
CA ASN A 47 5.24 6.64 20.36
C ASN A 47 3.83 6.95 19.80
N VAL A 48 3.50 8.19 19.46
CA VAL A 48 2.13 8.59 19.09
C VAL A 48 1.66 7.87 17.82
N ILE A 49 2.52 7.71 16.81
CA ILE A 49 2.23 6.93 15.59
C ILE A 49 1.72 5.52 15.92
N ARG A 50 2.40 4.80 16.81
CA ARG A 50 2.06 3.43 17.21
C ARG A 50 0.72 3.35 17.97
N LEU A 51 0.36 4.41 18.70
CA LEU A 51 -0.92 4.49 19.41
C LEU A 51 -2.08 4.81 18.44
N LEU A 52 -1.88 5.75 17.52
CA LEU A 52 -2.86 6.09 16.48
C LEU A 52 -3.16 4.89 15.57
N VAL A 53 -2.13 4.17 15.10
CA VAL A 53 -2.30 2.90 14.37
C VAL A 53 -2.99 1.84 15.23
N GLY A 54 -2.75 1.83 16.55
CA GLY A 54 -3.45 0.96 17.50
C GLY A 54 -4.96 1.19 17.55
N HIS A 55 -5.40 2.45 17.48
CA HIS A 55 -6.80 2.83 17.37
C HIS A 55 -7.39 2.51 15.99
N LEU A 56 -6.67 2.86 14.92
CA LEU A 56 -7.08 2.57 13.54
C LEU A 56 -7.29 1.07 13.28
N ALA A 57 -6.47 0.23 13.92
CA ALA A 57 -6.54 -1.23 13.82
C ALA A 57 -7.60 -1.89 14.71
N PHE A 58 -8.22 -1.15 15.64
CA PHE A 58 -9.24 -1.69 16.55
C PHE A 58 -10.52 -2.03 15.78
N GLU A 59 -11.01 -3.26 15.95
CA GLU A 59 -12.09 -3.93 15.17
C GLU A 59 -11.79 -4.09 13.66
N THR A 60 -11.14 -3.12 13.01
CA THR A 60 -10.74 -3.16 11.59
C THR A 60 -9.93 -4.42 11.26
N VAL A 61 -8.94 -4.78 12.09
CA VAL A 61 -8.05 -5.93 11.78
C VAL A 61 -8.70 -7.29 12.06
N GLN A 62 -9.85 -7.35 12.74
CA GLN A 62 -10.52 -8.63 13.05
C GLN A 62 -11.14 -9.30 11.81
N GLU A 63 -11.45 -8.53 10.75
CA GLU A 63 -12.01 -9.02 9.51
C GLU A 63 -11.00 -9.76 8.60
N HIS A 64 -9.69 -9.66 8.88
CA HIS A 64 -8.62 -10.07 7.95
C HIS A 64 -8.38 -11.58 7.85
N SER A 65 -9.31 -12.43 8.31
CA SER A 65 -9.25 -13.88 8.05
C SER A 65 -9.23 -14.20 6.55
N LYS A 66 -9.79 -13.33 5.70
CA LYS A 66 -9.75 -13.39 4.23
C LYS A 66 -8.40 -12.98 3.63
N TYR A 67 -7.74 -11.95 4.18
CA TYR A 67 -6.49 -11.39 3.61
C TYR A 67 -5.21 -11.97 4.22
N ALA A 68 -5.29 -12.68 5.35
CA ALA A 68 -4.16 -13.37 5.98
C ALA A 68 -3.86 -14.77 5.39
N VAL A 69 -4.47 -15.13 4.27
CA VAL A 69 -4.37 -16.47 3.65
C VAL A 69 -3.07 -16.62 2.86
N THR A 70 -1.95 -16.80 3.58
CA THR A 70 -0.74 -17.48 3.07
C THR A 70 0.26 -17.93 4.17
N SER A 71 -0.15 -17.96 5.45
CA SER A 71 0.64 -18.57 6.54
C SER A 71 -0.21 -19.39 7.51
N LYS A 72 -0.86 -20.43 6.97
CA LYS A 72 -1.39 -21.55 7.75
C LYS A 72 -1.10 -22.89 7.06
N MET A 73 0.14 -23.37 7.20
CA MET A 73 0.35 -24.82 7.19
C MET A 73 -0.32 -25.38 8.45
N SER A 74 -1.57 -25.84 8.29
CA SER A 74 -2.31 -26.48 9.37
C SER A 74 -1.68 -27.83 9.66
N ILE A 75 -1.23 -28.05 10.91
CA ILE A 75 -0.52 -29.27 11.35
C ILE A 75 -1.54 -30.40 11.61
N HIS A 76 -2.46 -30.60 10.68
CA HIS A 76 -3.63 -31.47 10.82
C HIS A 76 -4.05 -32.17 9.50
N ALA A 77 -3.11 -32.32 8.56
CA ALA A 77 -3.32 -32.98 7.26
C ALA A 77 -2.27 -34.08 6.96
N VAL A 78 -1.75 -34.78 7.98
CA VAL A 78 -0.82 -35.91 7.82
C VAL A 78 -1.16 -37.07 8.77
N VAL A 79 -2.36 -37.63 8.64
CA VAL A 79 -2.66 -39.04 8.98
C VAL A 79 -3.76 -39.52 8.03
N MET A 80 -3.41 -40.42 7.10
CA MET A 80 -4.19 -41.56 6.59
C MET A 80 -3.63 -42.01 5.23
N ASP A 81 -2.53 -42.78 5.24
CA ASP A 81 -2.38 -43.92 4.32
C ASP A 81 -1.34 -44.91 4.87
N LYS A 82 -1.66 -46.21 4.87
CA LYS A 82 -0.67 -47.29 4.95
C LYS A 82 -1.27 -48.67 4.60
N LYS A 83 -0.86 -49.18 3.43
CA LYS A 83 -1.06 -50.56 2.91
C LYS A 83 -2.49 -50.89 2.42
N ASN A 84 -2.65 -51.77 1.42
CA ASN A 84 -1.74 -52.86 1.03
C ASN A 84 -1.49 -53.06 -0.49
N SER A 85 -0.46 -53.87 -0.77
CA SER A 85 0.17 -54.17 -2.07
C SER A 85 -0.64 -54.97 -3.09
N THR A 86 -0.42 -54.70 -4.40
CA THR A 86 -0.07 -55.60 -5.55
C THR A 86 -0.37 -54.87 -6.88
N GLY A 87 0.38 -54.98 -7.98
CA GLY A 87 1.65 -55.66 -8.29
C GLY A 87 1.89 -55.69 -9.82
N ALA A 88 3.15 -55.82 -10.27
CA ALA A 88 3.60 -55.86 -11.69
C ALA A 88 3.33 -54.58 -12.54
N ALA A 89 3.96 -54.35 -13.70
CA ALA A 89 5.35 -54.60 -14.15
C ALA A 89 5.61 -53.82 -15.47
N ALA A 90 6.78 -53.20 -15.64
CA ALA A 90 7.46 -52.89 -16.93
C ALA A 90 8.69 -51.97 -16.73
N HIS A 91 9.81 -52.41 -17.29
CA HIS A 91 11.02 -51.65 -17.66
C HIS A 91 11.32 -52.10 -19.14
N PRO A 92 12.28 -51.56 -19.92
CA PRO A 92 13.42 -50.73 -19.50
C PRO A 92 13.85 -49.59 -20.47
N ASP A 93 15.04 -49.02 -20.19
CA ASP A 93 16.05 -48.45 -21.14
C ASP A 93 15.72 -47.13 -21.90
N LEU A 94 16.66 -46.27 -22.34
CA LEU A 94 18.08 -45.86 -22.07
C LEU A 94 18.23 -44.44 -22.72
N LEU A 95 19.24 -43.56 -22.60
CA LEU A 95 20.54 -43.44 -21.92
C LEU A 95 20.89 -41.92 -21.82
N ASP A 96 21.85 -41.49 -20.99
CA ASP A 96 23.19 -40.99 -21.44
C ASP A 96 24.07 -40.52 -20.25
N ALA A 97 25.34 -40.18 -20.51
CA ALA A 97 26.43 -39.82 -19.59
C ALA A 97 26.32 -38.43 -18.91
N GLY A 98 27.12 -38.08 -17.89
CA GLY A 98 28.13 -38.86 -17.15
C GLY A 98 29.03 -37.97 -16.26
N GLU A 99 30.09 -38.58 -15.68
CA GLU A 99 31.18 -37.94 -14.91
C GLU A 99 30.82 -37.27 -13.55
N HIS A 100 31.66 -37.25 -12.50
CA HIS A 100 33.01 -37.82 -12.32
C HIS A 100 33.33 -38.20 -10.85
N THR A 101 34.04 -39.32 -10.66
CA THR A 101 34.92 -39.71 -9.52
C THR A 101 34.41 -39.75 -8.06
N VAL A 102 34.68 -40.88 -7.41
CA VAL A 102 34.73 -41.07 -5.94
C VAL A 102 36.13 -41.55 -5.55
N MET A 103 36.69 -41.07 -4.44
CA MET A 103 37.83 -41.73 -3.78
C MET A 103 37.70 -41.67 -2.24
N ARG A 104 38.25 -42.66 -1.54
CA ARG A 104 37.94 -42.96 -0.11
C ARG A 104 39.19 -43.02 0.78
N TYR A 105 39.20 -42.19 1.84
CA TYR A 105 39.66 -42.52 3.21
C TYR A 105 41.17 -42.86 3.42
N PRO A 106 41.71 -43.01 4.67
CA PRO A 106 41.03 -43.10 5.98
C PRO A 106 41.60 -42.35 7.22
N ASN A 107 40.73 -42.27 8.25
CA ASN A 107 40.94 -42.28 9.72
C ASN A 107 41.67 -41.14 10.48
N GLY A 108 41.12 -40.80 11.67
CA GLY A 108 41.75 -39.98 12.73
C GLY A 108 40.84 -38.95 13.42
N ASN A 109 39.62 -39.27 13.92
CA ASN A 109 39.29 -39.99 15.17
C ASN A 109 38.97 -39.04 16.37
N VAL A 110 37.77 -39.21 16.99
CA VAL A 110 37.19 -38.50 18.18
C VAL A 110 37.05 -36.95 18.03
N SER A 111 36.03 -36.25 18.56
CA SER A 111 35.02 -36.61 19.58
C SER A 111 33.60 -36.06 19.30
N HIS A 112 32.60 -36.62 19.99
CA HIS A 112 31.17 -36.28 19.83
C HIS A 112 30.72 -35.09 20.69
N SER A 113 29.82 -34.27 20.12
CA SER A 113 28.65 -33.76 20.84
C SER A 113 27.53 -33.53 19.82
N LYS A 114 26.36 -34.14 20.02
CA LYS A 114 25.24 -34.11 19.08
C LYS A 114 23.98 -33.57 19.78
N SER A 115 23.16 -32.85 19.03
CA SER A 115 21.84 -32.36 19.48
C SER A 115 20.84 -33.51 19.62
N GLU A 116 19.98 -33.46 20.64
CA GLU A 116 18.59 -33.95 20.72
C GLU A 116 18.08 -33.56 22.14
N MET A 117 17.05 -32.73 22.39
CA MET A 117 15.62 -32.64 21.96
C MET A 117 14.65 -33.55 22.76
N HIS A 118 13.66 -32.91 23.40
CA HIS A 118 12.48 -33.48 24.11
C HIS A 118 12.78 -34.25 25.42
N SER A 119 11.82 -34.50 26.36
CA SER A 119 10.37 -34.26 26.39
C SER A 119 9.78 -34.16 27.83
N LEU A 120 8.57 -33.57 27.97
CA LEU A 120 7.50 -33.82 28.99
C LEU A 120 7.84 -33.75 30.51
N VAL A 121 7.29 -32.81 31.30
CA VAL A 121 5.93 -32.77 31.92
C VAL A 121 5.63 -33.89 32.94
N GLN A 122 4.98 -33.52 34.06
CA GLN A 122 4.51 -34.34 35.21
C GLN A 122 5.60 -34.81 36.21
N SER A 123 5.39 -34.84 37.53
CA SER A 123 4.20 -34.53 38.36
C SER A 123 4.57 -33.88 39.70
N THR A 124 3.73 -32.98 40.22
CA THR A 124 3.82 -32.50 41.62
C THR A 124 3.16 -33.50 42.55
N MET A 125 3.89 -34.00 43.56
CA MET A 125 3.38 -34.87 44.63
C MET A 125 4.05 -34.52 45.96
N ALA A 126 3.28 -34.63 47.05
CA ALA A 126 3.62 -34.16 48.41
C ALA A 126 3.82 -32.62 48.53
N ALA A 127 3.54 -31.97 49.67
CA ALA A 127 3.33 -32.55 51.01
C ALA A 127 2.05 -32.06 51.73
N LYS A 128 1.45 -32.99 52.47
CA LYS A 128 0.67 -32.76 53.70
C LYS A 128 1.63 -32.22 54.80
N SER A 129 1.23 -31.55 55.87
CA SER A 129 -0.09 -31.02 56.32
C SER A 129 0.12 -30.23 57.62
N ASN A 130 -0.82 -29.36 57.99
CA ASN A 130 -1.32 -29.33 59.37
C ASN A 130 -2.71 -28.66 59.46
N GLY A 131 -3.57 -29.18 60.33
CA GLY A 131 -4.80 -28.51 60.80
C GLY A 131 -4.63 -28.01 62.23
N GLY A 132 -5.64 -27.42 62.88
CA GLY A 132 -6.99 -27.05 62.41
C GLY A 132 -7.40 -25.71 63.06
N SER A 133 -8.64 -25.42 63.48
CA SER A 133 -9.88 -26.22 63.53
C SER A 133 -11.10 -25.30 63.66
N ALA A 134 -12.27 -25.74 63.18
CA ALA A 134 -13.60 -25.10 63.35
C ALA A 134 -13.77 -23.68 62.73
N LYS A 135 -14.97 -23.26 62.27
CA LYS A 135 -16.32 -23.61 62.73
C LYS A 135 -17.35 -23.52 61.58
N HIS A 136 -18.42 -24.32 61.65
CA HIS A 136 -19.58 -24.25 60.73
C HIS A 136 -20.47 -23.03 61.01
N ILE A 137 -20.93 -22.36 59.95
CA ILE A 137 -22.32 -21.89 59.77
C ILE A 137 -22.70 -22.21 58.30
N ALA A 138 -23.95 -22.58 58.03
CA ALA A 138 -24.44 -22.96 56.70
C ALA A 138 -25.16 -21.81 55.99
N GLY A 139 -25.17 -21.86 54.64
CA GLY A 139 -25.96 -20.97 53.79
C GLY A 139 -26.09 -21.55 52.38
N ASN A 140 -27.33 -21.70 51.88
CA ASN A 140 -27.60 -22.27 50.55
C ASN A 140 -27.25 -21.27 49.44
N GLY A 141 -26.70 -21.77 48.33
CA GLY A 141 -26.44 -20.97 47.14
C GLY A 141 -25.96 -21.83 45.96
N ALA A 142 -26.89 -22.42 45.22
CA ALA A 142 -26.57 -23.18 44.01
C ALA A 142 -26.36 -22.23 42.81
N VAL A 143 -25.18 -22.27 42.19
CA VAL A 143 -24.93 -21.62 40.90
C VAL A 143 -24.01 -22.43 40.01
N VAL A 144 -24.27 -22.38 38.71
CA VAL A 144 -23.72 -23.26 37.67
C VAL A 144 -22.22 -23.02 37.42
N ALA A 145 -21.46 -24.10 37.25
CA ALA A 145 -20.06 -24.03 36.85
C ALA A 145 -19.91 -23.60 35.37
N SER A 146 -19.00 -22.67 35.09
CA SER A 146 -18.58 -22.32 33.73
C SER A 146 -17.05 -22.26 33.64
N LYS A 147 -16.53 -22.46 32.42
CA LYS A 147 -15.13 -22.81 32.17
C LYS A 147 -14.17 -21.63 32.42
N GLN A 148 -13.13 -21.86 33.22
CA GLN A 148 -11.93 -21.03 33.17
C GLN A 148 -11.23 -21.21 31.82
N HIS A 149 -11.01 -20.10 31.10
CA HIS A 149 -9.97 -19.99 30.07
C HIS A 149 -8.89 -19.02 30.58
N ASN A 150 -7.63 -19.30 30.27
CA ASN A 150 -6.50 -18.48 30.70
C ASN A 150 -6.62 -17.04 30.20
N ALA A 151 -6.74 -16.08 31.13
CA ALA A 151 -6.74 -14.66 30.85
C ALA A 151 -5.32 -14.09 30.91
N SER A 152 -4.73 -13.81 29.75
CA SER A 152 -3.46 -13.05 29.68
C SER A 152 -3.67 -11.63 30.23
N LEU A 153 -2.75 -11.17 31.09
CA LEU A 153 -2.91 -9.99 31.94
C LEU A 153 -2.76 -8.64 31.20
N SER A 154 -3.73 -8.31 30.33
CA SER A 154 -3.78 -7.05 29.56
C SER A 154 -5.21 -6.52 29.37
N GLY A 155 -6.09 -6.72 30.35
CA GLY A 155 -7.55 -6.73 30.15
C GLY A 155 -8.36 -5.45 30.43
N THR A 156 -7.77 -4.37 30.96
CA THR A 156 -8.55 -3.21 31.45
C THR A 156 -8.83 -2.10 30.42
N SER A 157 -8.01 -1.94 29.37
CA SER A 157 -8.20 -0.87 28.36
C SER A 157 -9.00 -1.31 27.12
N THR A 158 -8.97 -2.60 26.75
CA THR A 158 -9.71 -3.10 25.57
C THR A 158 -11.20 -3.20 25.84
N ARG A 159 -11.56 -3.76 27.00
CA ARG A 159 -12.94 -4.13 27.33
C ARG A 159 -13.90 -2.94 27.39
N GLY A 160 -13.42 -1.74 27.69
CA GLY A 160 -14.23 -0.51 27.60
C GLY A 160 -14.53 -0.10 26.16
N ARG A 161 -13.54 -0.23 25.27
CA ARG A 161 -13.65 0.16 23.84
C ARG A 161 -14.65 -0.69 23.08
N GLU A 162 -14.79 -1.95 23.46
CA GLU A 162 -15.76 -2.90 22.88
C GLU A 162 -17.20 -2.37 23.02
N PHE A 163 -17.52 -1.70 24.14
CA PHE A 163 -18.85 -1.15 24.45
C PHE A 163 -19.06 0.34 24.07
N GLU A 164 -18.06 1.03 23.51
CA GLU A 164 -18.25 2.41 23.01
C GLU A 164 -19.22 2.42 21.83
N ASP A 165 -19.95 3.53 21.67
CA ASP A 165 -20.95 3.67 20.59
C ASP A 165 -20.28 3.74 19.18
N PRO A 166 -20.97 3.33 18.09
CA PRO A 166 -20.38 3.28 16.76
C PRO A 166 -19.88 4.63 16.24
N GLU A 167 -20.58 5.72 16.58
CA GLU A 167 -20.22 7.09 16.22
C GLU A 167 -18.89 7.51 16.86
N THR A 168 -18.69 7.18 18.14
CA THR A 168 -17.43 7.39 18.87
C THR A 168 -16.28 6.58 18.28
N LYS A 169 -16.56 5.32 17.91
CA LYS A 169 -15.58 4.46 17.22
C LYS A 169 -15.19 5.03 15.85
N ALA A 170 -16.16 5.54 15.08
CA ALA A 170 -15.91 6.22 13.80
C ALA A 170 -15.11 7.52 14.01
N CYS A 171 -15.51 8.37 14.94
CA CYS A 171 -14.83 9.62 15.30
C CYS A 171 -13.38 9.38 15.75
N MET A 172 -13.11 8.32 16.52
CA MET A 172 -11.75 7.90 16.89
C MET A 172 -10.94 7.45 15.66
N LYS A 173 -11.54 6.70 14.73
CA LYS A 173 -10.85 6.26 13.50
C LYS A 173 -10.58 7.41 12.53
N ALA A 174 -11.55 8.30 12.32
CA ALA A 174 -11.40 9.51 11.51
C ALA A 174 -10.27 10.40 12.03
N ASN A 175 -10.29 10.74 13.32
CA ASN A 175 -9.25 11.57 13.92
C ASN A 175 -7.89 10.86 13.99
N ALA A 176 -7.85 9.53 14.15
CA ALA A 176 -6.60 8.77 14.05
C ALA A 176 -6.02 8.77 12.62
N ALA A 177 -6.87 8.63 11.61
CA ALA A 177 -6.46 8.73 10.20
C ALA A 177 -5.98 10.15 9.86
N LYS A 178 -6.71 11.20 10.27
CA LYS A 178 -6.32 12.61 10.09
C LYS A 178 -4.98 12.92 10.76
N ALA A 179 -4.76 12.41 11.97
CA ALA A 179 -3.49 12.55 12.67
C ALA A 179 -2.35 11.85 11.94
N LEU A 180 -2.55 10.60 11.48
CA LEU A 180 -1.53 9.87 10.71
C LEU A 180 -1.24 10.53 9.37
N TRP A 181 -2.25 11.08 8.68
CA TRP A 181 -2.11 11.88 7.46
C TRP A 181 -1.19 13.10 7.68
N GLN A 182 -1.52 13.98 8.64
CA GLN A 182 -0.75 15.20 8.89
C GLN A 182 0.66 14.92 9.48
N LEU A 183 0.85 13.77 10.14
CA LEU A 183 2.17 13.32 10.61
C LEU A 183 3.02 12.68 9.50
N ALA A 184 2.40 12.02 8.50
CA ALA A 184 3.08 11.43 7.35
C ALA A 184 3.56 12.49 6.35
N ARG A 185 2.79 13.58 6.19
CA ARG A 185 3.02 14.67 5.24
C ARG A 185 4.47 15.17 5.24
N GLY A 186 5.19 14.86 4.16
CA GLY A 186 6.61 15.23 3.96
C GLY A 186 7.64 14.46 4.80
N ASN A 187 7.25 13.51 5.67
CA ASN A 187 8.13 12.90 6.67
C ASN A 187 8.38 11.42 6.40
N ALA A 188 9.48 11.11 5.68
CA ALA A 188 9.84 9.75 5.31
C ALA A 188 10.08 8.80 6.49
N ALA A 189 10.55 9.30 7.65
CA ALA A 189 10.76 8.48 8.84
C ALA A 189 9.42 8.05 9.46
N ILE A 190 8.42 8.94 9.47
CA ILE A 190 7.07 8.62 9.93
C ILE A 190 6.34 7.74 8.92
N CYS A 191 6.41 8.03 7.62
CA CYS A 191 5.85 7.14 6.59
C CYS A 191 6.42 5.72 6.70
N LYS A 192 7.73 5.57 6.98
CA LYS A 192 8.34 4.27 7.26
C LYS A 192 7.74 3.62 8.52
N SER A 193 7.66 4.34 9.65
CA SER A 193 7.05 3.83 10.88
C SER A 193 5.58 3.41 10.73
N ILE A 194 4.82 4.10 9.87
CA ILE A 194 3.44 3.76 9.52
C ILE A 194 3.39 2.50 8.64
N THR A 195 4.21 2.43 7.60
CA THR A 195 4.19 1.34 6.60
C THR A 195 4.81 0.03 7.08
N GLU A 196 5.76 0.07 8.03
CA GLU A 196 6.26 -1.11 8.75
C GLU A 196 5.25 -1.69 9.76
N SER A 197 4.10 -1.02 9.95
CA SER A 197 3.02 -1.45 10.84
C SER A 197 1.83 -2.05 10.08
N ARG A 198 0.74 -2.35 10.79
CA ARG A 198 -0.52 -2.82 10.16
C ARG A 198 -1.33 -1.70 9.47
N ALA A 199 -0.84 -0.45 9.48
CA ALA A 199 -1.61 0.71 9.02
C ALA A 199 -2.09 0.61 7.57
N LEU A 200 -1.25 0.16 6.62
CA LEU A 200 -1.64 0.03 5.20
C LEU A 200 -2.85 -0.90 5.01
N LEU A 201 -2.91 -2.02 5.75
CA LEU A 201 -4.06 -2.93 5.74
C LEU A 201 -5.32 -2.28 6.35
N CYS A 202 -5.14 -1.43 7.37
CA CYS A 202 -6.25 -0.70 7.99
C CYS A 202 -6.79 0.36 7.02
N PHE A 203 -5.92 1.18 6.41
CA PHE A 203 -6.32 2.18 5.42
C PHE A 203 -6.99 1.55 4.20
N ALA A 204 -6.53 0.40 3.70
CA ALA A 204 -7.19 -0.31 2.61
C ALA A 204 -8.65 -0.70 2.96
N VAL A 205 -8.89 -1.26 4.16
CA VAL A 205 -10.24 -1.61 4.61
C VAL A 205 -11.10 -0.38 4.91
N LEU A 206 -10.52 0.70 5.41
CA LEU A 206 -11.24 1.95 5.66
C LEU A 206 -11.50 2.76 4.37
N LEU A 207 -10.73 2.54 3.30
CA LEU A 207 -11.04 3.03 1.95
C LEU A 207 -12.15 2.18 1.28
N GLU A 208 -12.24 0.89 1.62
CA GLU A 208 -13.29 -0.03 1.17
C GLU A 208 -14.65 0.19 1.86
N LYS A 209 -14.63 0.37 3.19
CA LYS A 209 -15.83 0.29 4.06
C LYS A 209 -15.98 1.45 5.06
N GLY A 210 -15.07 2.42 5.06
CA GLY A 210 -15.23 3.61 5.88
C GLY A 210 -16.38 4.48 5.35
N GLU A 211 -16.96 5.29 6.22
CA GLU A 211 -18.00 6.26 5.87
C GLU A 211 -17.47 7.67 6.17
N GLY A 212 -17.77 8.63 5.28
CA GLY A 212 -17.40 10.05 5.42
C GLY A 212 -15.93 10.27 5.77
N ASP A 213 -15.68 11.07 6.81
CA ASP A 213 -14.35 11.40 7.34
C ASP A 213 -13.43 10.19 7.53
N VAL A 214 -13.96 9.00 7.87
CA VAL A 214 -13.13 7.80 8.08
C VAL A 214 -12.51 7.33 6.76
N GLN A 215 -13.27 7.41 5.67
CA GLN A 215 -12.84 7.03 4.33
C GLN A 215 -11.93 8.11 3.74
N TYR A 216 -12.35 9.38 3.79
CA TYR A 216 -11.60 10.52 3.28
C TYR A 216 -10.23 10.67 3.94
N ASN A 217 -10.15 10.69 5.27
CA ASN A 217 -8.86 10.82 5.96
C ASN A 217 -7.97 9.59 5.74
N SER A 218 -8.52 8.42 5.42
CA SER A 218 -7.75 7.23 5.04
C SER A 218 -7.17 7.35 3.64
N ALA A 219 -7.93 7.89 2.68
CA ALA A 219 -7.46 8.18 1.33
C ALA A 219 -6.33 9.23 1.34
N MET A 220 -6.54 10.34 2.07
CA MET A 220 -5.53 11.39 2.22
C MET A 220 -4.25 10.91 2.95
N ALA A 221 -4.38 10.01 3.93
CA ALA A 221 -3.23 9.38 4.58
C ALA A 221 -2.44 8.50 3.59
N LEU A 222 -3.12 7.70 2.76
CA LEU A 222 -2.48 6.90 1.71
C LEU A 222 -1.78 7.80 0.67
N MET A 223 -2.42 8.88 0.26
CA MET A 223 -1.89 9.84 -0.72
C MET A 223 -0.56 10.44 -0.26
N GLU A 224 -0.47 11.01 0.95
CA GLU A 224 0.80 11.56 1.46
C GLU A 224 1.89 10.49 1.61
N ILE A 225 1.54 9.27 2.04
CA ILE A 225 2.49 8.15 2.11
C ILE A 225 3.02 7.78 0.71
N CYS A 226 2.16 7.80 -0.32
CA CYS A 226 2.55 7.55 -1.71
C CYS A 226 3.42 8.69 -2.26
N CYS A 227 3.08 9.95 -2.04
CA CYS A 227 3.88 11.11 -2.44
C CYS A 227 5.28 11.09 -1.82
N VAL A 228 5.40 10.75 -0.53
CA VAL A 228 6.71 10.61 0.14
C VAL A 228 7.47 9.38 -0.39
N ALA A 229 6.78 8.30 -0.78
CA ALA A 229 7.39 7.13 -1.42
C ALA A 229 7.82 7.37 -2.88
N GLU A 230 7.18 8.28 -3.62
CA GLU A 230 7.63 8.69 -4.95
C GLU A 230 9.06 9.27 -4.90
N GLN A 231 9.30 10.13 -3.91
CA GLN A 231 10.59 10.81 -3.70
C GLN A 231 11.61 9.92 -2.96
N ASN A 232 11.17 9.10 -1.98
CA ASN A 232 12.07 8.27 -1.18
C ASN A 232 12.11 6.80 -1.68
N SER A 233 13.21 6.43 -2.34
CA SER A 233 13.34 5.10 -2.96
C SER A 233 13.39 3.92 -1.97
N ASP A 234 13.85 4.13 -0.73
CA ASP A 234 13.94 3.06 0.26
C ASP A 234 12.60 2.81 0.95
N LEU A 235 11.84 3.88 1.25
CA LEU A 235 10.43 3.77 1.62
C LEU A 235 9.65 3.06 0.52
N ARG A 236 9.85 3.43 -0.75
CA ARG A 236 9.21 2.80 -1.91
C ARG A 236 9.45 1.29 -1.97
N ARG A 237 10.72 0.87 -1.86
CA ARG A 237 11.15 -0.53 -1.89
C ARG A 237 10.67 -1.36 -0.69
N SER A 238 10.49 -0.74 0.47
CA SER A 238 10.08 -1.43 1.70
C SER A 238 8.56 -1.50 1.86
N ALA A 239 7.86 -0.36 1.75
CA ALA A 239 6.40 -0.28 1.91
C ALA A 239 5.62 -0.93 0.76
N PHE A 240 5.96 -0.57 -0.48
CA PHE A 240 5.19 -0.90 -1.68
C PHE A 240 5.81 -2.03 -2.51
N LYS A 241 6.45 -3.00 -1.84
CA LYS A 241 6.97 -4.21 -2.48
C LYS A 241 5.82 -5.00 -3.13
N PRO A 242 5.86 -5.36 -4.44
CA PRO A 242 4.78 -6.09 -5.12
C PRO A 242 4.41 -7.48 -4.55
N THR A 243 5.21 -8.02 -3.62
CA THR A 243 4.91 -9.28 -2.90
C THR A 243 4.24 -9.04 -1.53
N SER A 244 3.92 -7.79 -1.18
CA SER A 244 3.29 -7.44 0.10
C SER A 244 1.77 -7.48 -0.04
N PRO A 245 1.05 -8.33 0.73
CA PRO A 245 -0.41 -8.34 0.74
C PRO A 245 -1.00 -6.98 1.16
N ALA A 246 -0.29 -6.22 2.00
CA ALA A 246 -0.70 -4.88 2.42
C ALA A 246 -0.60 -3.86 1.29
N ALA A 247 0.51 -3.85 0.55
CA ALA A 247 0.68 -2.96 -0.61
C ALA A 247 -0.33 -3.30 -1.71
N ARG A 248 -0.52 -4.59 -2.00
CA ARG A 248 -1.52 -5.04 -2.97
C ARG A 248 -2.94 -4.63 -2.56
N ALA A 249 -3.32 -4.82 -1.29
CA ALA A 249 -4.65 -4.44 -0.81
C ALA A 249 -4.89 -2.92 -0.94
N VAL A 250 -3.86 -2.08 -0.72
CA VAL A 250 -3.95 -0.64 -0.99
C VAL A 250 -4.14 -0.37 -2.49
N VAL A 251 -3.31 -0.94 -3.36
CA VAL A 251 -3.41 -0.73 -4.82
C VAL A 251 -4.76 -1.20 -5.38
N ASP A 252 -5.23 -2.39 -5.00
CA ASP A 252 -6.53 -2.92 -5.44
C ASP A 252 -7.71 -2.02 -4.97
N GLN A 253 -7.58 -1.32 -3.83
CA GLN A 253 -8.61 -0.40 -3.32
C GLN A 253 -8.55 1.01 -3.94
N LEU A 254 -7.33 1.54 -4.18
CA LEU A 254 -7.14 2.78 -4.95
C LEU A 254 -7.68 2.62 -6.38
N LEU A 255 -7.37 1.47 -7.00
CA LEU A 255 -7.83 1.14 -8.35
C LEU A 255 -9.36 1.03 -8.41
N ARG A 256 -10.03 0.43 -7.42
CA ARG A 256 -11.51 0.39 -7.36
C ARG A 256 -12.16 1.78 -7.38
N VAL A 257 -11.55 2.78 -6.74
CA VAL A 257 -12.08 4.17 -6.76
C VAL A 257 -11.86 4.78 -8.15
N VAL A 258 -10.67 4.61 -8.73
CA VAL A 258 -10.34 5.10 -10.07
C VAL A 258 -11.17 4.42 -11.18
N GLU A 259 -11.49 3.13 -11.03
CA GLU A 259 -12.36 2.36 -11.96
C GLU A 259 -13.84 2.75 -11.88
N LYS A 260 -14.31 3.23 -10.72
CA LYS A 260 -15.65 3.82 -10.57
C LYS A 260 -15.79 5.13 -11.34
N ALA A 261 -14.74 5.96 -11.33
CA ALA A 261 -14.72 7.29 -11.95
C ALA A 261 -15.90 8.19 -11.54
N GLU A 262 -16.37 8.03 -10.29
CA GLU A 262 -17.33 8.89 -9.63
C GLU A 262 -16.58 10.12 -9.09
N TYR A 263 -17.03 11.34 -9.41
CA TYR A 263 -16.39 12.57 -8.92
C TYR A 263 -16.77 12.81 -7.45
N ASP A 264 -15.92 12.32 -6.55
CA ASP A 264 -16.02 12.44 -5.10
C ASP A 264 -14.72 12.97 -4.46
N ASP A 265 -14.75 13.23 -3.15
CA ASP A 265 -13.58 13.69 -2.39
C ASP A 265 -12.41 12.68 -2.32
N LEU A 266 -12.59 11.45 -2.83
CA LEU A 266 -11.62 10.37 -2.81
C LEU A 266 -10.86 10.26 -4.14
N LEU A 267 -11.54 10.46 -5.28
CA LEU A 267 -11.05 10.17 -6.62
C LEU A 267 -9.69 10.80 -6.90
N ILE A 268 -9.54 12.11 -6.71
CA ILE A 268 -8.29 12.85 -6.97
C ILE A 268 -7.14 12.31 -6.11
N SER A 269 -7.38 12.04 -4.82
CA SER A 269 -6.37 11.46 -3.93
C SER A 269 -5.95 10.04 -4.33
N CYS A 270 -6.86 9.27 -4.94
CA CYS A 270 -6.60 7.93 -5.45
C CYS A 270 -5.81 7.95 -6.77
N ILE A 271 -6.12 8.89 -7.68
CA ILE A 271 -5.35 9.13 -8.91
C ILE A 271 -3.90 9.47 -8.55
N ILE A 272 -3.69 10.49 -7.70
CA ILE A 272 -2.36 10.91 -7.19
C ILE A 272 -1.61 9.71 -6.61
N SER A 273 -2.27 8.93 -5.76
CA SER A 273 -1.65 7.75 -5.12
C SER A 273 -1.13 6.74 -6.15
N LEU A 274 -1.90 6.42 -7.20
CA LEU A 274 -1.46 5.50 -8.26
C LEU A 274 -0.32 6.10 -9.10
N GLY A 275 -0.38 7.38 -9.44
CA GLY A 275 0.70 8.08 -10.16
C GLY A 275 2.01 8.11 -9.38
N CYS A 276 1.98 8.42 -8.08
CA CYS A 276 3.14 8.39 -7.18
C CYS A 276 3.75 6.98 -7.04
N LEU A 277 2.93 5.93 -7.19
CA LEU A 277 3.36 4.53 -7.15
C LEU A 277 3.83 3.97 -8.50
N SER A 278 3.73 4.71 -9.61
CA SER A 278 4.21 4.34 -10.96
C SER A 278 5.50 3.50 -10.96
N ARG A 279 6.54 3.97 -10.26
CA ARG A 279 7.86 3.34 -10.13
C ARG A 279 7.95 2.20 -9.09
N THR A 280 6.83 1.57 -8.75
CA THR A 280 6.73 0.35 -7.93
C THR A 280 6.22 -0.86 -8.71
N PHE A 281 5.47 -0.61 -9.78
CA PHE A 281 4.77 -1.65 -10.51
C PHE A 281 5.74 -2.47 -11.38
N ARG A 282 5.32 -3.68 -11.71
CA ARG A 282 6.03 -4.57 -12.63
C ARG A 282 5.36 -4.47 -14.00
N ALA A 283 6.07 -4.83 -15.07
CA ALA A 283 5.48 -4.93 -16.42
C ALA A 283 4.24 -5.86 -16.47
N THR A 284 4.11 -6.80 -15.51
CA THR A 284 2.94 -7.68 -15.36
C THR A 284 1.71 -7.02 -14.72
N GLU A 285 1.82 -5.80 -14.19
CA GLU A 285 0.73 -5.06 -13.55
C GLU A 285 0.17 -4.00 -14.52
N THR A 286 -0.59 -4.46 -15.50
CA THR A 286 -1.15 -3.64 -16.59
C THR A 286 -2.47 -2.96 -16.24
N ARG A 287 -3.10 -3.34 -15.12
CA ARG A 287 -4.48 -2.95 -14.76
C ARG A 287 -4.67 -1.45 -14.52
N ILE A 288 -3.60 -0.70 -14.29
CA ILE A 288 -3.64 0.68 -13.78
C ILE A 288 -3.74 1.73 -14.90
N ILE A 289 -3.08 1.49 -16.04
CA ILE A 289 -3.02 2.47 -17.14
C ILE A 289 -4.39 2.71 -17.76
N GLY A 290 -5.13 1.66 -18.10
CA GLY A 290 -6.44 1.77 -18.77
C GLY A 290 -7.46 2.62 -18.00
N PRO A 291 -7.70 2.37 -16.70
CA PRO A 291 -8.57 3.21 -15.87
C PRO A 291 -8.11 4.66 -15.76
N LEU A 292 -6.80 4.93 -15.64
CA LEU A 292 -6.28 6.31 -15.66
C LEU A 292 -6.50 7.01 -17.01
N VAL A 293 -6.38 6.29 -18.13
CA VAL A 293 -6.65 6.85 -19.48
C VAL A 293 -8.13 7.20 -19.67
N LYS A 294 -9.06 6.43 -19.10
CA LYS A 294 -10.52 6.74 -19.11
C LYS A 294 -10.90 8.00 -18.32
N LEU A 295 -9.98 8.54 -17.52
CA LEU A 295 -10.18 9.81 -16.81
C LEU A 295 -9.74 11.03 -17.62
N LEU A 296 -9.16 10.83 -18.81
CA LEU A 296 -8.86 11.91 -19.78
C LEU A 296 -10.05 12.28 -20.67
N ASP A 297 -11.14 11.50 -20.62
CA ASP A 297 -12.30 11.59 -21.52
C ASP A 297 -13.29 12.68 -21.05
N GLU A 298 -12.94 13.94 -21.33
CA GLU A 298 -13.75 15.16 -21.16
C GLU A 298 -14.52 15.25 -19.81
N ARG A 299 -13.77 15.08 -18.72
CA ARG A 299 -14.25 15.16 -17.33
C ARG A 299 -13.99 16.53 -16.69
N GLU A 300 -14.26 16.63 -15.40
CA GLU A 300 -13.82 17.73 -14.54
C GLU A 300 -12.34 18.05 -14.77
N ALA A 301 -12.00 19.34 -14.81
CA ALA A 301 -10.68 19.81 -15.26
C ALA A 301 -9.54 19.34 -14.35
N ASP A 302 -9.77 19.23 -13.04
CA ASP A 302 -8.81 18.74 -12.07
C ASP A 302 -8.61 17.22 -12.12
N VAL A 303 -9.68 16.43 -12.32
CA VAL A 303 -9.61 14.99 -12.62
C VAL A 303 -8.80 14.74 -13.88
N SER A 304 -9.13 15.43 -14.98
CA SER A 304 -8.46 15.27 -16.28
C SER A 304 -6.97 15.65 -16.20
N ARG A 305 -6.67 16.76 -15.50
CA ARG A 305 -5.30 17.21 -15.24
C ARG A 305 -4.52 16.21 -14.39
N GLU A 306 -5.10 15.71 -13.31
CA GLU A 306 -4.40 14.82 -12.37
C GLU A 306 -4.21 13.41 -12.96
N ALA A 307 -5.13 12.95 -13.80
CA ALA A 307 -4.95 11.76 -14.63
C ALA A 307 -3.76 11.94 -15.59
N ALA A 308 -3.64 13.09 -16.28
CA ALA A 308 -2.51 13.38 -17.15
C ALA A 308 -1.18 13.51 -16.38
N ILE A 309 -1.15 14.14 -15.21
CA ILE A 309 0.03 14.19 -14.32
C ILE A 309 0.42 12.79 -13.85
N SER A 310 -0.55 11.98 -13.42
CA SER A 310 -0.28 10.63 -12.92
C SER A 310 0.21 9.70 -14.03
N LEU A 311 -0.38 9.74 -15.23
CA LEU A 311 0.12 9.04 -16.42
C LEU A 311 1.49 9.55 -16.88
N THR A 312 1.80 10.83 -16.69
CA THR A 312 3.16 11.38 -16.94
C THR A 312 4.19 10.67 -16.06
N LYS A 313 3.88 10.33 -14.81
CA LYS A 313 4.78 9.55 -13.93
C LYS A 313 4.98 8.10 -14.40
N PHE A 314 4.05 7.55 -15.19
CA PHE A 314 4.24 6.26 -15.87
C PHE A 314 5.08 6.38 -17.15
N ALA A 315 4.88 7.44 -17.94
CA ALA A 315 5.55 7.68 -19.23
C ALA A 315 6.90 8.43 -19.16
N CYS A 316 7.26 9.03 -18.02
CA CYS A 316 8.52 9.77 -17.92
C CYS A 316 9.74 8.84 -17.93
N THR A 317 10.84 9.29 -18.52
CA THR A 317 12.11 8.54 -18.63
C THR A 317 12.74 8.15 -17.29
N ASP A 318 12.28 8.77 -16.19
CA ASP A 318 12.61 8.47 -14.79
C ASP A 318 11.99 7.13 -14.29
N ASN A 319 11.11 6.52 -15.10
CA ASN A 319 10.53 5.19 -14.91
C ASN A 319 11.17 4.18 -15.89
N TYR A 320 11.62 3.02 -15.40
CA TYR A 320 12.22 1.99 -16.25
C TYR A 320 11.26 1.44 -17.33
N LEU A 321 9.95 1.43 -17.05
CA LEU A 321 8.92 0.88 -17.93
C LEU A 321 8.26 1.94 -18.83
N HIS A 322 8.89 3.10 -19.03
CA HIS A 322 8.31 4.24 -19.75
C HIS A 322 7.82 3.90 -21.17
N VAL A 323 8.56 3.08 -21.93
CA VAL A 323 8.14 2.66 -23.29
C VAL A 323 6.90 1.76 -23.24
N ASP A 324 6.89 0.74 -22.36
CA ASP A 324 5.77 -0.19 -22.22
C ASP A 324 4.50 0.54 -21.72
N HIS A 325 4.66 1.50 -20.80
CA HIS A 325 3.57 2.32 -20.32
C HIS A 325 3.07 3.32 -21.38
N SER A 326 3.95 3.95 -22.16
CA SER A 326 3.52 4.80 -23.28
C SER A 326 2.72 4.00 -24.33
N LYS A 327 3.13 2.76 -24.62
CA LYS A 327 2.35 1.85 -25.47
C LYS A 327 0.99 1.53 -24.86
N ALA A 328 0.94 1.10 -23.60
CA ALA A 328 -0.32 0.84 -22.90
C ALA A 328 -1.26 2.05 -22.81
N ILE A 329 -0.74 3.29 -22.81
CA ILE A 329 -1.54 4.52 -22.88
C ILE A 329 -2.15 4.70 -24.28
N ILE A 330 -1.38 4.43 -25.34
CA ILE A 330 -1.86 4.44 -26.73
C ILE A 330 -2.93 3.37 -26.94
N ASP A 331 -2.65 2.12 -26.51
CA ASP A 331 -3.55 0.96 -26.62
C ASP A 331 -4.90 1.20 -25.91
N ALA A 332 -4.89 1.92 -24.79
CA ALA A 332 -6.09 2.35 -24.06
C ALA A 332 -6.85 3.52 -24.71
N GLY A 333 -6.43 3.97 -25.90
CA GLY A 333 -7.03 5.07 -26.66
C GLY A 333 -6.56 6.47 -26.26
N GLY A 334 -5.54 6.59 -25.40
CA GLY A 334 -5.10 7.85 -24.79
C GLY A 334 -4.72 8.94 -25.80
N ALA A 335 -4.21 8.57 -26.97
CA ALA A 335 -3.82 9.52 -28.02
C ALA A 335 -4.96 10.47 -28.43
N LYS A 336 -6.21 9.99 -28.52
CA LYS A 336 -7.37 10.81 -28.95
C LYS A 336 -7.79 11.80 -27.86
N HIS A 337 -7.99 11.31 -26.64
CA HIS A 337 -8.33 12.14 -25.49
C HIS A 337 -7.27 13.22 -25.26
N LEU A 338 -5.97 12.90 -25.40
CA LEU A 338 -4.90 13.89 -25.26
C LEU A 338 -4.91 14.97 -26.35
N VAL A 339 -5.28 14.65 -27.59
CA VAL A 339 -5.48 15.65 -28.66
C VAL A 339 -6.63 16.60 -28.29
N GLN A 340 -7.75 16.07 -27.77
CA GLN A 340 -8.88 16.88 -27.30
C GLN A 340 -8.47 17.79 -26.14
N LEU A 341 -7.82 17.24 -25.11
CA LEU A 341 -7.38 18.00 -23.93
C LEU A 341 -6.39 19.13 -24.28
N VAL A 342 -5.43 18.89 -25.18
CA VAL A 342 -4.45 19.91 -25.58
C VAL A 342 -5.10 21.05 -26.39
N TYR A 343 -6.09 20.77 -27.24
CA TYR A 343 -6.75 21.82 -28.02
C TYR A 343 -7.85 22.59 -27.26
N PHE A 344 -8.65 21.91 -26.43
CA PHE A 344 -9.95 22.45 -26.00
C PHE A 344 -10.14 22.65 -24.48
N SER A 345 -9.28 22.09 -23.64
CA SER A 345 -9.40 22.25 -22.18
C SER A 345 -8.78 23.55 -21.64
N GLU A 346 -8.97 23.80 -20.34
CA GLU A 346 -8.33 24.92 -19.64
C GLU A 346 -6.79 24.80 -19.64
N GLN A 347 -6.10 25.95 -19.58
CA GLN A 347 -4.63 26.07 -19.64
C GLN A 347 -3.88 25.10 -18.69
N VAL A 348 -4.38 24.89 -17.47
CA VAL A 348 -3.78 23.98 -16.49
C VAL A 348 -3.88 22.51 -16.88
N VAL A 349 -4.90 22.13 -17.66
CA VAL A 349 -5.10 20.78 -18.20
C VAL A 349 -4.26 20.62 -19.47
N GLN A 350 -4.25 21.64 -20.34
CA GLN A 350 -3.48 21.66 -21.58
C GLN A 350 -1.98 21.43 -21.35
N ILE A 351 -1.39 22.08 -20.33
CA ILE A 351 0.02 21.90 -19.96
C ILE A 351 0.30 20.46 -19.50
N ALA A 352 -0.55 19.89 -18.64
CA ALA A 352 -0.41 18.51 -18.18
C ALA A 352 -0.56 17.47 -19.31
N ALA A 353 -1.58 17.63 -20.16
CA ALA A 353 -1.83 16.76 -21.31
C ALA A 353 -0.69 16.87 -22.34
N LEU A 354 -0.20 18.07 -22.65
CA LEU A 354 0.91 18.29 -23.58
C LEU A 354 2.22 17.67 -23.06
N THR A 355 2.50 17.77 -21.76
CA THR A 355 3.68 17.14 -21.14
C THR A 355 3.64 15.62 -21.34
N LEU A 356 2.47 15.00 -21.14
CA LEU A 356 2.26 13.57 -21.40
C LEU A 356 2.42 13.20 -22.88
N VAL A 357 1.84 13.98 -23.80
CA VAL A 357 2.01 13.79 -25.26
C VAL A 357 3.49 13.84 -25.66
N CYS A 358 4.24 14.82 -25.14
CA CYS A 358 5.67 14.95 -25.40
C CYS A 358 6.47 13.72 -24.94
N TYR A 359 6.17 13.15 -23.76
CA TYR A 359 6.81 11.89 -23.33
C TYR A 359 6.41 10.70 -24.20
N ILE A 360 5.13 10.54 -24.54
CA ILE A 360 4.65 9.42 -25.37
C ILE A 360 5.30 9.48 -26.77
N ALA A 361 5.34 10.66 -27.40
CA ALA A 361 5.99 10.85 -28.70
C ALA A 361 7.53 10.71 -28.64
N HIS A 362 8.17 11.04 -27.51
CA HIS A 362 9.59 10.78 -27.30
C HIS A 362 9.91 9.28 -27.19
N ASN A 363 9.01 8.51 -26.57
CA ASN A 363 9.18 7.10 -26.22
C ASN A 363 8.77 6.13 -27.35
N VAL A 364 7.73 6.46 -28.12
CA VAL A 364 7.12 5.59 -29.15
C VAL A 364 6.84 6.38 -30.45
N PRO A 365 7.84 7.04 -31.05
CA PRO A 365 7.66 7.87 -32.25
C PRO A 365 7.27 7.07 -33.51
N ASP A 366 7.33 5.74 -33.45
CA ASP A 366 7.03 4.76 -34.48
C ASP A 366 5.56 4.28 -34.48
N SER A 367 4.74 4.67 -33.50
CA SER A 367 3.31 4.29 -33.43
C SER A 367 2.48 4.89 -34.57
N GLU A 368 1.74 4.02 -35.28
CA GLU A 368 0.77 4.44 -36.30
C GLU A 368 -0.41 5.19 -35.68
N GLU A 369 -0.81 4.84 -34.46
CA GLU A 369 -1.92 5.46 -33.73
C GLU A 369 -1.63 6.94 -33.41
N LEU A 370 -0.37 7.29 -33.06
CA LEU A 370 0.04 8.68 -32.88
C LEU A 370 0.01 9.47 -34.20
N ALA A 371 0.32 8.81 -35.33
CA ALA A 371 0.20 9.42 -36.66
C ALA A 371 -1.27 9.62 -37.06
N GLN A 372 -2.12 8.61 -36.88
CA GLN A 372 -3.55 8.66 -37.14
C GLN A 372 -4.29 9.69 -36.26
N ALA A 373 -3.83 9.87 -35.01
CA ALA A 373 -4.35 10.89 -34.10
C ALA A 373 -3.81 12.31 -34.38
N GLY A 374 -2.90 12.49 -35.34
CA GLY A 374 -2.37 13.80 -35.74
C GLY A 374 -1.44 14.45 -34.71
N ILE A 375 -0.78 13.66 -33.85
CA ILE A 375 0.02 14.15 -32.71
C ILE A 375 1.14 15.11 -33.14
N LEU A 376 1.72 14.94 -34.33
CA LEU A 376 2.70 15.88 -34.87
C LEU A 376 2.11 17.29 -35.06
N THR A 377 0.89 17.39 -35.59
CA THR A 377 0.15 18.65 -35.76
C THR A 377 -0.17 19.30 -34.41
N VAL A 378 -0.45 18.50 -33.38
CA VAL A 378 -0.66 18.98 -32.00
C VAL A 378 0.63 19.60 -31.45
N LEU A 379 1.76 18.90 -31.55
CA LEU A 379 3.06 19.39 -31.09
C LEU A 379 3.53 20.62 -31.89
N GLU A 380 3.25 20.66 -33.19
CA GLU A 380 3.46 21.84 -34.04
C GLU A 380 2.65 23.05 -33.60
N TRP A 381 1.36 22.87 -33.32
CA TRP A 381 0.49 23.95 -32.83
C TRP A 381 0.92 24.43 -31.44
N ALA A 382 1.25 23.49 -30.55
CA ALA A 382 1.76 23.76 -29.21
C ALA A 382 3.07 24.54 -29.22
N SER A 383 4.01 24.22 -30.14
CA SER A 383 5.27 24.97 -30.31
C SER A 383 5.08 26.43 -30.73
N LYS A 384 3.86 26.83 -31.12
CA LYS A 384 3.48 28.21 -31.48
C LYS A 384 2.74 28.92 -30.34
N GLN A 385 2.42 28.23 -29.23
CA GLN A 385 1.73 28.79 -28.07
C GLN A 385 2.73 29.28 -27.01
N ALA A 386 2.90 30.60 -26.90
CA ALA A 386 3.88 31.22 -26.01
C ALA A 386 3.69 30.90 -24.51
N TYR A 387 2.48 30.52 -24.07
CA TYR A 387 2.21 30.13 -22.68
C TYR A 387 2.55 28.65 -22.38
N MET A 388 2.58 27.77 -23.40
CA MET A 388 2.99 26.37 -23.25
C MET A 388 4.52 26.28 -23.15
N MET A 389 5.22 27.08 -23.97
CA MET A 389 6.69 27.18 -23.97
C MET A 389 7.26 27.95 -22.75
N GLN A 390 6.43 28.39 -21.81
CA GLN A 390 6.87 28.91 -20.50
C GLN A 390 7.04 27.80 -19.44
N ASP A 391 6.52 26.60 -19.69
CA ASP A 391 6.80 25.45 -18.82
C ASP A 391 8.18 24.87 -19.19
N PRO A 392 9.12 24.72 -18.23
CA PRO A 392 10.48 24.29 -18.52
C PRO A 392 10.60 22.80 -18.88
N VAL A 393 9.60 21.96 -18.57
CA VAL A 393 9.57 20.56 -19.01
C VAL A 393 9.15 20.52 -20.48
N ILE A 394 8.12 21.29 -20.86
CA ILE A 394 7.66 21.41 -22.24
C ILE A 394 8.74 22.05 -23.13
N GLU A 395 9.39 23.13 -22.69
CA GLU A 395 10.46 23.82 -23.44
C GLU A 395 11.58 22.86 -23.87
N ASN A 396 12.00 21.96 -22.96
CA ASN A 396 13.07 21.01 -23.24
C ASN A 396 12.60 19.74 -23.99
N LEU A 397 11.41 19.22 -23.67
CA LEU A 397 10.96 17.92 -24.18
C LEU A 397 10.25 18.01 -25.54
N LEU A 398 9.51 19.08 -25.79
CA LEU A 398 8.70 19.24 -27.01
C LEU A 398 9.54 19.25 -28.30
N PRO A 399 10.69 19.95 -28.39
CA PRO A 399 11.52 19.95 -29.61
C PRO A 399 12.04 18.55 -29.97
N GLU A 400 12.54 17.80 -28.99
CA GLU A 400 13.05 16.43 -29.17
C GLU A 400 11.91 15.45 -29.54
N ALA A 401 10.74 15.58 -28.90
CA ALA A 401 9.56 14.78 -29.23
C ALA A 401 9.10 14.99 -30.68
N LYS A 402 9.10 16.26 -31.15
CA LYS A 402 8.81 16.59 -32.56
C LYS A 402 9.83 15.98 -33.51
N ILE A 403 11.13 16.22 -33.30
CA ILE A 403 12.20 15.75 -34.20
C ILE A 403 12.12 14.23 -34.37
N ARG A 404 11.88 13.47 -33.29
CA ARG A 404 11.68 12.02 -33.37
C ARG A 404 10.47 11.65 -34.22
N LEU A 405 9.31 12.23 -33.92
CA LEU A 405 8.05 11.90 -34.62
C LEU A 405 8.13 12.25 -36.12
N GLU A 406 8.72 13.39 -36.46
CA GLU A 406 9.01 13.81 -37.84
C GLU A 406 9.92 12.81 -38.57
N LEU A 407 10.97 12.31 -37.91
CA LEU A 407 11.93 11.36 -38.48
C LEU A 407 11.33 9.98 -38.79
N TYR A 408 10.33 9.52 -38.02
CA TYR A 408 9.65 8.24 -38.28
C TYR A 408 8.50 8.39 -39.28
N GLN A 409 7.63 9.41 -39.13
CA GLN A 409 6.52 9.62 -40.06
C GLN A 409 7.01 9.92 -41.49
N SER A 410 8.12 10.63 -41.64
CA SER A 410 8.76 10.88 -42.95
C SER A 410 9.50 9.68 -43.56
N ARG A 411 9.66 8.56 -42.83
CA ARG A 411 10.11 7.25 -43.34
C ARG A 411 8.93 6.39 -43.78
N GLY A 412 7.87 6.30 -42.97
CA GLY A 412 6.64 5.60 -43.32
C GLY A 412 6.03 6.13 -44.62
N ALA A 413 5.97 7.46 -44.77
CA ALA A 413 5.54 8.12 -46.02
C ALA A 413 6.44 7.87 -47.25
N LYS A 414 7.58 7.17 -47.09
CA LYS A 414 8.52 6.80 -48.17
C LYS A 414 8.60 5.28 -48.41
N GLY A 415 7.81 4.48 -47.71
CA GLY A 415 7.70 3.03 -47.96
C GLY A 415 8.93 2.19 -47.59
N TYR A 416 9.79 2.68 -46.69
CA TYR A 416 10.90 1.89 -46.15
C TYR A 416 10.44 1.16 -44.89
N HIS A 417 10.14 -0.13 -45.04
CA HIS A 417 9.95 -1.12 -43.97
C HIS A 417 11.26 -1.86 -43.69
#